data_AF-A0AAV6CMK8-F1
#
_entry.id   AF-A0AAV6CMK8-F1
#
_cell.length_a   1.000
_cell.length_b   1.000
_cell.length_c   1.000
_cell.angle_alpha   90.00
_cell.angle_beta   90.00
_cell.angle_gamma   90.00
#
_symmetry.space_group_name_H-M   'P 1'
#
loop_
_entity.id
_entity.type
_entity.pdbx_description
1 polymer ?
#
loop_
_entity_poly.entity_id
_entity_poly.type
_entity_poly.pdbx_seq_one_letter_code
_entity_poly.pdbx_strand_id
1 'polypeptide(L)'
;METGTQLFQVADNIWTWERFSEAHKVELTSQAVLKNNTLFIFDPTEASDGVFGQLTSAASQHVIVLTNENHERACNLFAEKLNAPIFIGAHSQLHIPGANRLPIGNASWEGWLLHPLPGAAPGEIAFESVEDSLMMF
;
A
#
# COMPACT_ATOMS: atom_id res chain seq x y z
N MET A 1 23.84 -0.88 -1.28
CA MET A 1 22.87 -1.86 -1.79
C MET A 1 21.84 -1.06 -2.57
N GLU A 2 21.58 -1.38 -3.84
CA GLU A 2 20.56 -0.66 -4.62
C GLU A 2 19.17 -1.19 -4.23
N THR A 3 18.59 -0.60 -3.19
CA THR A 3 17.26 -0.96 -2.69
C THR A 3 16.15 -0.32 -3.53
N GLY A 4 15.03 -1.01 -3.70
CA GLY A 4 13.89 -0.63 -4.57
C GLY A 4 13.95 -1.21 -5.98
N THR A 5 14.93 -2.09 -6.26
CA THR A 5 15.22 -2.58 -7.62
C THR A 5 14.52 -3.88 -8.00
N GLN A 6 14.10 -4.68 -7.02
CA GLN A 6 13.56 -6.02 -7.25
C GLN A 6 12.22 -6.22 -6.55
N LEU A 7 11.28 -6.83 -7.28
CA LEU A 7 9.99 -7.27 -6.78
C LEU A 7 10.10 -8.75 -6.40
N PHE A 8 9.74 -9.10 -5.18
CA PHE A 8 9.73 -10.47 -4.69
C PHE A 8 8.30 -10.95 -4.53
N GLN A 9 7.98 -12.10 -5.14
CA GLN A 9 6.70 -12.75 -4.89
C GLN A 9 6.81 -13.60 -3.63
N VAL A 10 6.02 -13.28 -2.61
CA VAL A 10 6.04 -13.97 -1.31
C VAL A 10 4.97 -15.04 -1.20
N ALA A 11 3.89 -14.91 -1.98
CA ALA A 11 2.84 -15.90 -2.17
C ALA A 11 2.14 -15.66 -3.51
N ASP A 12 1.23 -16.54 -3.89
CA ASP A 12 0.39 -16.33 -5.06
C ASP A 12 -0.32 -14.98 -4.95
N ASN A 13 -0.20 -14.14 -5.97
CA ASN A 13 -0.81 -12.81 -6.04
C ASN A 13 -0.33 -11.79 -5.00
N ILE A 14 0.77 -12.05 -4.29
CA ILE A 14 1.31 -11.16 -3.26
C ILE A 14 2.79 -10.90 -3.53
N TRP A 15 3.15 -9.63 -3.67
CA TRP A 15 4.51 -9.18 -3.90
C TRP A 15 4.96 -8.15 -2.87
N THR A 16 6.27 -8.08 -2.66
CA THR A 16 6.94 -7.11 -1.79
C THR A 16 8.14 -6.49 -2.50
N TRP A 17 8.42 -5.23 -2.19
CA TRP A 17 9.69 -4.58 -2.51
C TRP A 17 10.08 -3.67 -1.36
N GLU A 18 11.39 -3.43 -1.26
CA GLU A 18 11.98 -2.76 -0.10
C GLU A 18 12.89 -1.63 -0.54
N ARG A 19 12.92 -0.57 0.26
CA ARG A 19 13.83 0.56 0.10
C ARG A 19 14.49 0.89 1.43
N PHE A 20 15.82 0.93 1.47
CA PHE A 20 16.53 1.37 2.66
C PHE A 20 16.32 2.88 2.86
N SER A 21 15.89 3.26 4.06
CA SER A 21 15.81 4.66 4.47
C SER A 21 17.05 5.06 5.26
N GLU A 22 17.92 5.85 4.63
CA GLU A 22 19.12 6.39 5.29
C GLU A 22 18.79 7.25 6.52
N ALA A 23 17.65 7.95 6.50
CA ALA A 23 17.22 8.81 7.60
C ALA A 23 16.81 8.02 8.84
N HIS A 24 16.16 6.86 8.62
CA HIS A 24 15.62 6.03 9.70
C HIS A 24 16.47 4.79 10.01
N LYS A 25 17.47 4.49 9.16
CA LYS A 25 18.35 3.33 9.26
C LYS A 25 17.59 2.00 9.30
N VAL A 26 16.50 1.91 8.53
CA VAL A 26 15.63 0.73 8.41
C VAL A 26 15.27 0.49 6.95
N GLU A 27 14.94 -0.76 6.61
CA GLU A 27 14.27 -1.09 5.36
C GLU A 27 12.80 -0.70 5.45
N LEU A 28 12.32 0.06 4.46
CA LEU A 28 10.92 0.38 4.29
C LEU A 28 10.33 -0.62 3.30
N THR A 29 9.33 -1.37 3.75
CA THR A 29 8.68 -2.40 2.94
C THR A 29 7.39 -1.84 2.34
N SER A 30 7.12 -2.21 1.09
CA SER A 30 5.86 -1.99 0.40
C SER A 30 5.34 -3.30 -0.13
N GLN A 31 4.03 -3.43 -0.25
CA GLN A 31 3.41 -4.68 -0.69
C GLN A 31 2.37 -4.41 -1.77
N ALA A 32 2.20 -5.37 -2.66
CA ALA A 32 1.13 -5.38 -3.66
C ALA A 32 0.35 -6.69 -3.57
N VAL A 33 -0.97 -6.59 -3.55
CA VAL A 33 -1.89 -7.73 -3.46
C VAL A 33 -2.88 -7.66 -4.60
N LEU A 34 -2.88 -8.68 -5.47
CA LEU A 34 -3.83 -8.79 -6.56
C LEU A 34 -5.10 -9.51 -6.08
N LYS A 35 -6.23 -8.80 -6.09
CA LYS A 35 -7.55 -9.36 -5.72
C LYS A 35 -8.60 -8.88 -6.71
N ASN A 36 -9.40 -9.81 -7.25
CA ASN A 36 -10.47 -9.52 -8.20
C ASN A 36 -10.04 -8.64 -9.41
N ASN A 37 -8.84 -8.88 -9.95
CA ASN A 37 -8.24 -8.10 -11.05
C ASN A 37 -7.92 -6.63 -10.70
N THR A 38 -7.83 -6.32 -9.40
CA THR A 38 -7.36 -5.05 -8.83
C THR A 38 -6.09 -5.29 -8.04
N LEU A 39 -5.05 -4.52 -8.34
CA LEU A 39 -3.81 -4.53 -7.57
C LEU A 39 -3.87 -3.46 -6.48
N PHE A 40 -3.97 -3.91 -5.23
CA PHE A 40 -3.88 -3.06 -4.05
C PHE A 40 -2.42 -2.88 -3.68
N ILE A 41 -1.93 -1.65 -3.73
CA ILE A 41 -0.56 -1.26 -3.45
C ILE A 41 -0.52 -0.55 -2.09
N PHE A 42 0.07 -1.21 -1.10
CA PHE A 42 0.18 -0.74 0.26
C PHE A 42 1.52 -0.01 0.47
N ASP A 43 1.42 1.21 1.00
CA ASP A 43 2.51 2.08 1.45
C ASP A 43 3.71 2.22 0.51
N PRO A 44 3.48 2.54 -0.78
CA PRO A 44 4.50 2.45 -1.81
C PRO A 44 5.75 3.31 -1.50
N THR A 45 6.90 2.64 -1.46
CA THR A 45 8.23 3.24 -1.50
C THR A 45 8.71 3.34 -2.94
N GLU A 46 9.74 4.16 -3.18
CA GLU A 46 10.38 4.26 -4.50
C GLU A 46 10.72 2.88 -5.06
N ALA A 47 10.45 2.70 -6.36
CA ALA A 47 10.63 1.46 -7.08
C ALA A 47 11.31 1.74 -8.43
N SER A 48 12.12 0.80 -8.91
CA SER A 48 12.72 0.88 -10.24
C SER A 48 11.65 0.79 -11.34
N ASP A 49 11.98 1.26 -12.54
CA ASP A 49 11.07 1.15 -13.68
C ASP A 49 10.73 -0.31 -14.02
N GLY A 50 11.63 -1.26 -13.73
CA GLY A 50 11.38 -2.69 -13.88
C GLY A 50 10.28 -3.18 -12.93
N VAL A 51 10.35 -2.78 -11.64
CA VAL A 51 9.31 -3.09 -10.65
C VAL A 51 7.99 -2.43 -11.04
N PHE A 52 8.01 -1.16 -11.44
CA PHE A 52 6.81 -0.49 -11.95
C PHE A 52 6.19 -1.24 -13.12
N GLY A 53 6.98 -1.64 -14.13
CA GLY A 53 6.46 -2.39 -15.29
C GLY A 53 5.81 -3.72 -14.90
N GLN A 54 6.38 -4.42 -13.91
CA GLN A 54 5.78 -5.64 -13.37
C GLN A 54 4.46 -5.38 -12.66
N LEU A 55 4.37 -4.36 -11.81
CA LEU A 55 3.13 -3.99 -11.10
C LEU A 55 2.05 -3.50 -12.07
N THR A 56 2.41 -2.68 -13.06
CA THR A 56 1.47 -2.18 -14.08
C THR A 56 0.87 -3.32 -14.91
N SER A 57 1.66 -4.35 -15.22
CA SER A 57 1.18 -5.49 -16.03
C SER A 57 0.41 -6.56 -15.24
N ALA A 58 0.44 -6.51 -13.91
CA ALA A 58 -0.21 -7.50 -13.05
C ALA A 58 -1.74 -7.37 -12.98
N ALA A 59 -2.30 -6.18 -13.27
CA ALA A 59 -3.74 -5.92 -13.16
C ALA A 59 -4.18 -4.81 -14.11
N SER A 60 -5.49 -4.78 -14.42
CA SER A 60 -6.10 -3.67 -15.17
C SER A 60 -6.52 -2.49 -14.28
N GLN A 61 -6.61 -2.71 -12.97
CA GLN A 61 -6.99 -1.71 -11.99
C GLN A 61 -5.95 -1.66 -10.88
N HIS A 62 -5.66 -0.46 -10.39
CA HIS A 62 -4.67 -0.22 -9.35
C HIS A 62 -5.28 0.68 -8.30
N VAL A 63 -4.99 0.39 -7.03
CA VAL A 63 -5.43 1.19 -5.90
C VAL A 63 -4.25 1.36 -4.96
N ILE A 64 -4.02 2.58 -4.48
CA ILE A 64 -2.97 2.86 -3.49
C ILE A 64 -3.62 3.00 -2.13
N VAL A 65 -3.06 2.31 -1.14
CA VAL A 65 -3.56 2.29 0.23
C VAL A 65 -2.44 2.73 1.15
N LEU A 66 -2.69 3.74 1.97
CA LEU A 66 -1.77 4.14 3.04
C LEU A 66 -2.35 3.71 4.38
N THR A 67 -1.59 2.89 5.11
CA THR A 67 -2.03 2.28 6.36
C THR A 67 -1.89 3.22 7.54
N ASN A 68 -1.01 4.22 7.47
CA ASN A 68 -0.87 5.27 8.49
C ASN A 68 -0.36 6.60 7.87
N GLU A 69 -0.30 7.64 8.71
CA GLU A 69 0.07 8.99 8.25
C GLU A 69 1.55 9.21 7.95
N ASN A 70 2.44 8.29 8.34
CA ASN A 70 3.87 8.38 8.03
C ASN A 70 4.19 7.90 6.61
N HIS A 71 3.18 7.47 5.83
CA HIS A 71 3.36 6.71 4.60
C HIS A 71 3.11 7.49 3.30
N GLU A 72 3.18 8.82 3.29
CA GLU A 72 3.07 9.61 2.04
C GLU A 72 4.10 9.15 0.98
N ARG A 73 5.33 8.81 1.42
CA ARG A 73 6.37 8.07 0.66
C ARG A 73 6.36 8.39 -0.84
N ALA A 74 6.20 7.38 -1.71
CA ALA A 74 6.12 7.52 -3.16
C ALA A 74 4.67 7.46 -3.67
N CYS A 75 3.66 7.66 -2.81
CA CYS A 75 2.25 7.44 -3.17
C CYS A 75 1.79 8.30 -4.34
N ASN A 76 2.19 9.58 -4.37
CA ASN A 76 1.81 10.50 -5.44
C ASN A 76 2.41 10.08 -6.79
N LEU A 77 3.65 9.60 -6.79
CA LEU A 77 4.32 9.10 -8.00
C LEU A 77 3.62 7.84 -8.54
N PHE A 78 3.25 6.91 -7.65
CA PHE A 78 2.50 5.72 -8.03
C PHE A 78 1.11 6.09 -8.56
N ALA A 79 0.41 7.02 -7.89
CA ALA A 79 -0.93 7.44 -8.27
C ALA A 79 -0.95 8.06 -9.65
N GLU A 80 0.04 8.92 -9.95
CA GLU A 80 0.21 9.53 -11.26
C GLU A 80 0.55 8.49 -12.33
N LYS A 81 1.56 7.65 -12.10
CA LYS A 81 2.02 6.65 -13.09
C LYS A 81 0.96 5.59 -13.41
N LEU A 82 0.18 5.17 -12.41
CA LEU A 82 -0.83 4.12 -12.54
C LEU A 82 -2.24 4.66 -12.76
N ASN A 83 -2.44 5.98 -12.72
CA ASN A 83 -3.76 6.61 -12.69
C ASN A 83 -4.66 5.98 -11.61
N ALA A 84 -4.10 5.78 -10.42
CA ALA A 84 -4.70 5.03 -9.33
C ALA A 84 -5.27 5.98 -8.24
N PRO A 85 -6.47 5.73 -7.72
CA PRO A 85 -6.96 6.44 -6.54
C PRO A 85 -6.12 6.07 -5.31
N ILE A 86 -5.92 7.07 -4.44
CA ILE A 86 -5.29 6.89 -3.13
C ILE A 86 -6.39 6.76 -2.06
N PHE A 87 -6.23 5.80 -1.17
CA PHE A 87 -7.07 5.59 0.01
C PHE A 87 -6.22 5.69 1.27
N ILE A 88 -6.73 6.42 2.26
CA ILE A 88 -6.06 6.66 3.53
C ILE A 88 -7.05 6.44 4.68
N GLY A 89 -6.51 6.11 5.86
CA GLY A 89 -7.30 5.95 7.08
C GLY A 89 -8.21 7.16 7.34
N ALA A 90 -9.42 6.90 7.85
CA ALA A 90 -10.44 7.93 8.08
C ALA A 90 -9.96 9.08 8.98
N HIS A 91 -9.11 8.77 9.95
CA HIS A 91 -8.57 9.71 10.94
C HIS A 91 -7.11 10.10 10.70
N SER A 92 -6.52 9.68 9.57
CA SER A 92 -5.15 10.05 9.22
C SER A 92 -5.03 11.56 9.02
N GLN A 93 -3.98 12.20 9.51
CA GLN A 93 -3.76 13.63 9.31
C GLN A 93 -3.06 13.95 7.98
N LEU A 94 -2.85 12.95 7.09
CA LEU A 94 -2.29 13.19 5.76
C LEU A 94 -3.17 14.12 4.93
N HIS A 95 -2.53 15.10 4.31
CA HIS A 95 -3.15 16.05 3.39
C HIS A 95 -2.73 15.74 1.95
N ILE A 96 -3.27 14.66 1.40
CA ILE A 96 -3.07 14.28 -0.01
C ILE A 96 -4.28 14.76 -0.83
N PRO A 97 -4.11 15.72 -1.75
CA PRO A 97 -5.21 16.20 -2.59
C PRO A 97 -5.88 15.07 -3.37
N GLY A 98 -7.21 14.95 -3.26
CA GLY A 98 -7.99 13.94 -3.98
C GLY A 98 -7.93 12.52 -3.39
N ALA A 99 -7.25 12.30 -2.26
CA ALA A 99 -7.29 11.02 -1.57
C ALA A 99 -8.68 10.73 -0.98
N ASN A 100 -9.10 9.48 -1.08
CA ASN A 100 -10.34 8.96 -0.52
C ASN A 100 -10.10 8.53 0.93
N ARG A 101 -11.10 8.75 1.80
CA ARG A 101 -11.06 8.29 3.18
C ARG A 101 -11.76 6.95 3.30
N LEU A 102 -11.09 6.00 3.95
CA LEU A 102 -11.68 4.69 4.25
C LEU A 102 -12.81 4.82 5.28
N PRO A 103 -13.74 3.86 5.34
CA PRO A 103 -14.77 3.81 6.37
C PRO A 103 -14.19 3.77 7.80
N ILE A 104 -14.94 4.30 8.77
CA ILE A 104 -14.57 4.29 10.19
C ILE A 104 -15.03 2.98 10.85
N GLY A 105 -14.21 2.46 11.77
CA GLY A 105 -14.55 1.28 12.59
C GLY A 105 -14.23 -0.04 11.90
N ASN A 106 -14.73 -1.14 12.47
CA ASN A 106 -14.56 -2.49 11.92
C ASN A 106 -15.51 -2.66 10.73
N ALA A 107 -15.12 -2.10 9.59
CA ALA A 107 -15.87 -2.11 8.34
C ALA A 107 -15.24 -3.05 7.32
N SER A 108 -15.99 -3.41 6.29
CA SER A 108 -15.45 -4.06 5.10
C SER A 108 -15.28 -3.05 3.96
N TRP A 109 -14.19 -3.16 3.21
CA TRP A 109 -13.94 -2.34 2.02
C TRP A 109 -13.27 -3.20 0.95
N GLU A 110 -13.87 -3.33 -0.23
CA GLU A 110 -13.29 -4.08 -1.38
C GLU A 110 -12.79 -5.50 -1.03
N GLY A 111 -13.49 -6.21 -0.14
CA GLY A 111 -13.10 -7.56 0.29
C GLY A 111 -12.01 -7.61 1.36
N TRP A 112 -11.67 -6.48 1.96
CA TRP A 112 -10.81 -6.35 3.15
C TRP A 112 -11.65 -6.07 4.39
N LEU A 113 -11.31 -6.71 5.51
CA LEU A 113 -11.78 -6.28 6.83
C LEU A 113 -10.80 -5.23 7.38
N LEU A 114 -11.34 -4.11 7.81
CA LEU A 114 -10.57 -2.97 8.30
C LEU A 114 -10.52 -3.00 9.83
N HIS A 115 -9.31 -2.89 10.38
CA HIS A 115 -9.08 -2.91 11.82
C HIS A 115 -8.37 -1.62 12.25
N PRO A 116 -9.10 -0.65 12.82
CA PRO A 116 -8.47 0.54 13.38
C PRO A 116 -7.50 0.17 14.49
N LEU A 117 -6.28 0.70 14.43
CA LEU A 117 -5.26 0.44 15.43
C LEU A 117 -5.03 1.70 16.29
N PRO A 118 -4.91 1.55 17.63
CA PRO A 118 -4.57 2.66 18.52
C PRO A 118 -3.05 2.99 18.49
N GLY A 119 -2.35 2.59 17.42
CA GLY A 119 -0.91 2.38 17.38
C GLY A 119 -0.04 3.63 17.26
N ALA A 120 0.95 3.55 16.39
CA ALA A 120 2.05 4.49 16.19
C ALA A 120 1.61 5.86 15.66
N ALA A 121 0.48 5.93 14.95
CA ALA A 121 -0.01 7.19 14.38
C ALA A 121 -1.55 7.29 14.34
N PRO A 122 -2.13 8.51 14.43
CA PRO A 122 -3.54 8.73 14.16
C PRO A 122 -4.01 8.13 12.84
N GLY A 123 -5.13 7.39 12.90
CA GLY A 123 -5.74 6.79 11.72
C GLY A 123 -5.02 5.56 11.17
N GLU A 124 -4.09 4.97 11.94
CA GLU A 124 -3.50 3.68 11.61
C GLU A 124 -4.57 2.58 11.48
N ILE A 125 -4.44 1.78 10.43
CA ILE A 125 -5.42 0.78 10.05
C ILE A 125 -4.72 -0.46 9.48
N ALA A 126 -5.10 -1.63 9.98
CA ALA A 126 -4.73 -2.91 9.40
C ALA A 126 -5.83 -3.44 8.49
N PHE A 127 -5.43 -4.20 7.47
CA PHE A 127 -6.34 -4.82 6.50
C PHE A 127 -6.18 -6.33 6.57
N GLU A 128 -7.28 -7.03 6.79
CA GLU A 128 -7.32 -8.49 6.79
C GLU A 128 -8.03 -8.99 5.53
N SER A 129 -7.37 -9.88 4.80
CA SER A 129 -8.02 -10.73 3.81
C SER A 129 -8.16 -12.13 4.39
N VAL A 130 -9.38 -12.47 4.82
CA VAL A 130 -9.69 -13.79 5.41
C VAL A 130 -9.44 -14.92 4.40
N GLU A 131 -9.75 -14.66 3.12
CA GLU A 131 -9.58 -15.62 2.04
C GLU A 131 -8.09 -15.96 1.80
N ASP A 132 -7.22 -14.95 1.89
CA ASP A 132 -5.78 -15.11 1.65
C ASP A 132 -5.00 -15.40 2.94
N SER A 133 -5.67 -15.45 4.10
CA SER A 133 -5.04 -15.53 5.43
C SER A 133 -3.92 -14.49 5.61
N LEU A 134 -4.19 -13.26 5.16
CA LEU A 134 -3.23 -12.17 5.07
C LEU A 134 -3.64 -11.00 5.96
N MET A 135 -2.66 -10.37 6.60
CA MET A 135 -2.84 -9.11 7.32
C MET A 135 -1.79 -8.07 6.86
N MET A 136 -2.27 -6.88 6.50
CA MET A 136 -1.48 -5.73 6.06
C MET A 136 -1.52 -4.65 7.13
N PHE A 137 -0.39 -3.99 7.38
CA PHE A 137 -0.21 -2.97 8.41
C PHE A 137 0.65 -1.82 7.87
#